data_AF-A0A399EBU4-F1
#
_entry.id   AF-A0A399EBU4-F1
#
_cell.length_a   1.000
_cell.length_b   1.000
_cell.length_c   1.000
_cell.angle_alpha   90.00
_cell.angle_beta   90.00
_cell.angle_gamma   90.00
#
_symmetry.space_group_name_H-M   'P 1'
#
loop_
_entity.id
_entity.type
_entity.pdbx_description
1 polymer ?
#
loop_
_entity_poly.entity_id
_entity_poly.type
_entity_poly.pdbx_seq_one_letter_code
_entity_poly.pdbx_strand_id
1 'polypeptide(L)'
;MRTVRDLRLAGLIAYLAALIAGLMVSGLIHWALGGRGQFGWEGFNFFGVLEGLAFLLVFTVSLLIAKRAVKVTTTTLLSAGIFVPTSARKLARPVPVISALQSFEGSIAVLLEDGHPVGVIGMADSLVPWDEAPVVSGETAASELGSLFRQHPIVFVADGDTVHGMVTRERYFKYLGAR
;
A
#
# COMPACT_ATOMS: atom_id res chain seq x y z
N MET A 1 5.00 -8.36 -6.15
CA MET A 1 4.69 -7.14 -5.36
C MET A 1 3.50 -7.41 -4.46
N ARG A 2 3.33 -6.68 -3.35
CA ARG A 2 2.21 -6.91 -2.44
C ARG A 2 0.92 -6.32 -3.01
N THR A 3 -0.17 -7.07 -2.91
CA THR A 3 -1.48 -6.60 -3.33
C THR A 3 -2.07 -5.68 -2.27
N VAL A 4 -3.10 -4.93 -2.67
CA VAL A 4 -3.91 -4.14 -1.76
C VAL A 4 -4.50 -4.98 -0.62
N ARG A 5 -4.94 -6.22 -0.93
CA ARG A 5 -5.48 -7.16 0.05
C ARG A 5 -4.43 -7.60 1.08
N ASP A 6 -3.21 -7.87 0.64
CA ASP A 6 -2.11 -8.28 1.54
C ASP A 6 -1.76 -7.17 2.52
N LEU A 7 -1.67 -5.92 2.04
CA LEU A 7 -1.41 -4.77 2.91
C LEU A 7 -2.55 -4.53 3.91
N ARG A 8 -3.80 -4.76 3.49
CA ARG A 8 -4.97 -4.64 4.38
C ARG A 8 -4.92 -5.67 5.50
N LEU A 9 -4.69 -6.94 5.16
CA LEU A 9 -4.59 -8.03 6.14
C LEU A 9 -3.42 -7.80 7.09
N ALA A 10 -2.26 -7.41 6.56
CA ALA A 10 -1.09 -7.14 7.38
C ALA A 10 -1.31 -5.94 8.31
N GLY A 11 -2.01 -4.89 7.87
CA GLY A 11 -2.43 -3.76 8.70
C GLY A 11 -3.41 -4.16 9.81
N LEU A 12 -4.39 -5.01 9.51
CA LEU A 12 -5.35 -5.53 10.49
C LEU A 12 -4.66 -6.39 11.56
N ILE A 13 -3.80 -7.32 11.14
CA ILE A 13 -3.05 -8.19 12.05
C ILE A 13 -2.13 -7.36 12.95
N ALA A 14 -1.42 -6.39 12.37
CA ALA A 14 -0.58 -5.45 13.12
C ALA A 14 -1.37 -4.67 14.17
N TYR A 15 -2.55 -4.16 13.81
CA TYR A 15 -3.42 -3.43 14.73
C TYR A 15 -3.90 -4.31 15.88
N LEU A 16 -4.38 -5.52 15.57
CA LEU A 16 -4.86 -6.47 16.59
C LEU A 16 -3.73 -6.92 17.51
N ALA A 17 -2.53 -7.19 16.97
CA ALA A 17 -1.37 -7.54 17.77
C ALA A 17 -0.96 -6.40 18.71
N ALA A 18 -0.95 -5.15 18.23
CA ALA A 18 -0.69 -3.98 19.05
C ALA A 18 -1.75 -3.81 20.15
N LEU A 19 -3.02 -4.03 19.82
CA LEU A 19 -4.13 -3.96 20.77
C LEU A 19 -3.98 -5.01 21.87
N ILE A 20 -3.72 -6.27 21.51
CA ILE A 20 -3.48 -7.36 22.46
C ILE A 20 -2.27 -7.04 23.35
N ALA A 21 -1.16 -6.56 22.77
CA ALA A 21 0.02 -6.17 23.54
C ALA A 21 -0.28 -5.06 24.55
N GLY A 22 -1.00 -4.01 24.13
CA GLY A 22 -1.44 -2.94 25.02
C GLY A 22 -2.32 -3.47 26.16
N LEU A 23 -3.32 -4.30 25.83
CA LEU A 23 -4.24 -4.88 26.82
C LEU A 23 -3.52 -5.80 27.81
N MET A 24 -2.58 -6.63 27.34
CA MET A 24 -1.78 -7.48 28.22
C MET A 24 -0.95 -6.66 29.20
N VAL A 25 -0.28 -5.59 28.74
CA VAL A 25 0.51 -4.74 29.64
C VAL A 25 -0.39 -3.99 30.62
N SER A 26 -1.52 -3.47 30.16
CA SER A 26 -2.51 -2.83 31.03
C SER A 26 -3.01 -3.79 32.11
N GLY A 27 -3.33 -5.04 31.73
CA GLY A 27 -3.79 -6.07 32.67
C GLY A 27 -2.71 -6.51 33.66
N LEU A 28 -1.46 -6.62 33.22
CA LEU A 28 -0.32 -6.91 34.11
C LEU A 28 -0.12 -5.79 35.15
N ILE A 29 -0.23 -4.53 34.73
CA ILE A 29 -0.14 -3.38 35.64
C ILE A 29 -1.31 -3.38 36.61
N HIS A 30 -2.52 -3.65 36.12
CA HIS A 30 -3.71 -3.75 36.96
C HIS A 30 -3.56 -4.81 38.05
N TRP A 31 -3.05 -5.99 37.68
CA TRP A 31 -2.79 -7.05 38.64
C TRP A 31 -1.66 -6.69 39.63
N ALA A 32 -0.58 -6.08 39.16
CA ALA A 32 0.53 -5.61 40.00
C ALA A 32 0.10 -4.52 41.01
N LEU A 33 -0.89 -3.69 40.65
CA LEU A 33 -1.48 -2.67 41.51
C LEU A 33 -2.57 -3.22 42.44
N GLY A 34 -2.78 -4.55 42.46
CA GLY A 34 -3.72 -5.23 43.34
C GLY A 34 -5.18 -5.06 42.94
N GLY A 35 -5.46 -4.88 41.64
CA GLY A 35 -6.83 -4.77 41.13
C GLY A 35 -7.51 -3.44 41.45
N ARG A 36 -6.73 -2.41 41.80
CA ARG A 36 -7.26 -1.12 42.26
C ARG A 36 -7.63 -0.17 41.13
N GLY A 37 -7.09 -0.31 39.92
CA GLY A 37 -7.42 0.57 38.81
C GLY A 37 -8.83 0.32 38.27
N GLN A 38 -9.60 1.38 38.04
CA GLN A 38 -11.00 1.27 37.59
C GLN A 38 -11.20 1.77 36.15
N PHE A 39 -10.13 1.81 35.35
CA PHE A 39 -10.16 2.42 34.02
C PHE A 39 -11.21 1.74 33.12
N GLY A 40 -12.34 2.41 32.90
CA GLY A 40 -13.40 2.00 31.98
C GLY A 40 -14.60 1.25 32.57
N TRP A 41 -14.72 1.06 33.89
CA TRP A 41 -15.86 0.31 34.48
C TRP A 41 -16.68 1.12 35.50
N GLU A 42 -16.09 1.65 36.58
CA GLU A 42 -16.85 2.30 37.68
C GLU A 42 -16.33 3.70 38.09
N GLY A 43 -15.17 4.15 37.60
CA GLY A 43 -14.62 5.48 37.91
C GLY A 43 -13.23 5.77 37.32
N PHE A 44 -12.78 7.03 37.40
CA PHE A 44 -11.42 7.46 37.03
C PHE A 44 -10.58 7.67 38.30
N ASN A 45 -9.74 6.69 38.64
CA ASN A 45 -8.77 6.83 39.74
C ASN A 45 -7.34 6.90 39.21
N PHE A 46 -6.41 7.39 40.04
CA PHE A 46 -5.01 7.59 39.65
C PHE A 46 -4.36 6.31 39.09
N PHE A 47 -4.66 5.15 39.71
CA PHE A 47 -4.17 3.85 39.26
C PHE A 47 -4.72 3.46 37.88
N GLY A 48 -6.01 3.70 37.63
CA GLY A 48 -6.61 3.48 36.32
C GLY A 48 -6.02 4.40 35.24
N VAL A 49 -5.73 5.67 35.57
CA VAL A 49 -5.04 6.57 34.63
C VAL A 49 -3.66 6.02 34.26
N LEU A 50 -2.93 5.46 35.22
CA LEU A 50 -1.61 4.87 34.99
C LEU A 50 -1.69 3.62 34.10
N GLU A 51 -2.70 2.77 34.29
CA GLU A 51 -3.02 1.64 33.43
C GLU A 51 -3.33 2.09 31.99
N GLY A 52 -4.23 3.07 31.82
CA GLY A 52 -4.60 3.62 30.52
C GLY A 52 -3.43 4.30 29.80
N LEU A 53 -2.55 4.97 30.53
CA LEU A 53 -1.37 5.64 29.97
C LEU A 53 -0.31 4.61 29.54
N ALA A 54 -0.13 3.54 30.31
CA ALA A 54 0.72 2.42 29.92
C ALA A 54 0.17 1.68 28.70
N PHE A 55 -1.15 1.43 28.65
CA PHE A 55 -1.83 0.90 27.47
C PHE A 55 -1.54 1.77 26.25
N LEU A 56 -1.78 3.08 26.34
CA LEU A 56 -1.63 4.01 25.23
C LEU A 56 -0.19 4.03 24.71
N LEU A 57 0.80 4.04 25.62
CA LEU A 57 2.21 4.01 25.26
C LEU A 57 2.58 2.71 24.55
N VAL A 58 2.24 1.56 25.12
CA VAL A 58 2.57 0.25 24.53
C VAL A 58 1.86 0.06 23.19
N PHE A 59 0.59 0.44 23.11
CA PHE A 59 -0.19 0.38 21.88
C PHE A 59 0.45 1.25 20.79
N THR A 60 0.78 2.50 21.12
CA THR A 60 1.40 3.45 20.18
C THR A 60 2.77 2.98 19.71
N VAL A 61 3.63 2.54 20.64
CA VAL A 61 4.95 2.00 20.31
C VAL A 61 4.83 0.73 19.45
N SER A 62 3.90 -0.16 19.77
CA SER A 62 3.64 -1.37 18.99
C SER A 62 3.19 -1.04 17.57
N LEU A 63 2.29 -0.05 17.40
CA LEU A 63 1.89 0.45 16.08
C LEU A 63 3.06 1.08 15.31
N LEU A 64 3.94 1.82 15.97
CA LEU A 64 5.13 2.40 15.34
C LEU A 64 6.10 1.32 14.85
N ILE A 65 6.33 0.29 15.67
CA ILE A 65 7.16 -0.86 15.31
C ILE A 65 6.52 -1.62 14.15
N ALA A 66 5.22 -1.92 14.24
CA ALA A 66 4.49 -2.65 13.21
C ALA A 66 4.46 -1.90 11.88
N LYS A 67 4.32 -0.56 11.91
CA LYS A 67 4.43 0.29 10.72
C LYS A 67 5.79 0.12 10.03
N ARG A 68 6.89 0.10 10.81
CA ARG A 68 8.24 -0.09 10.27
C ARG A 68 8.44 -1.51 9.72
N ALA A 69 7.94 -2.53 10.40
CA ALA A 69 8.08 -3.92 10.01
C ALA A 69 7.27 -4.25 8.74
N VAL A 70 6.01 -3.83 8.70
CA VAL A 70 5.06 -4.19 7.63
C VAL A 70 5.11 -3.17 6.48
N LYS A 71 5.74 -1.99 6.65
CA LYS A 71 5.81 -0.94 5.62
C LYS A 71 4.43 -0.61 5.01
N VAL A 72 3.39 -0.57 5.85
CA VAL A 72 2.03 -0.14 5.48
C VAL A 72 1.88 1.37 5.70
N THR A 73 0.96 1.98 4.96
CA THR A 73 0.63 3.40 5.14
C THR A 73 0.04 3.62 6.55
N THR A 74 0.35 4.79 7.14
CA THR A 74 -0.15 5.14 8.49
C THR A 74 -1.68 5.09 8.53
N THR A 75 -2.35 5.51 7.47
CA THR A 75 -3.81 5.54 7.36
C THR A 75 -4.41 4.13 7.38
N THR A 76 -3.83 3.17 6.66
CA THR A 76 -4.29 1.77 6.68
C THR A 76 -4.05 1.12 8.04
N LEU A 77 -2.94 1.43 8.70
CA LEU A 77 -2.60 0.87 10.01
C LEU A 77 -3.47 1.44 11.14
N LEU A 78 -3.71 2.76 11.17
CA LEU A 78 -4.56 3.41 12.19
C LEU A 78 -6.04 3.10 12.02
N SER A 79 -6.48 2.76 10.80
CA SER A 79 -7.87 2.40 10.52
C SER A 79 -8.15 0.91 10.54
N ALA A 80 -7.21 0.09 11.05
CA ALA A 80 -7.31 -1.37 11.06
C ALA A 80 -7.64 -1.96 9.66
N GLY A 81 -7.16 -1.32 8.59
CA GLY A 81 -7.42 -1.76 7.21
C GLY A 81 -8.79 -1.37 6.64
N ILE A 82 -9.52 -0.43 7.27
CA ILE A 82 -10.74 0.16 6.68
C ILE A 82 -10.37 1.07 5.51
N PHE A 83 -9.35 1.93 5.68
CA PHE A 83 -8.82 2.73 4.58
C PHE A 83 -7.80 1.93 3.79
N VAL A 84 -8.25 1.53 2.61
CA VAL A 84 -7.52 0.69 1.67
C VAL A 84 -6.50 1.54 0.89
N PRO A 85 -5.24 1.08 0.73
CA PRO A 85 -4.29 1.79 -0.11
C PRO A 85 -4.77 1.84 -1.57
N THR A 86 -4.46 2.94 -2.26
CA THR A 86 -4.83 3.11 -3.67
C THR A 86 -4.19 2.00 -4.52
N SER A 87 -4.97 1.36 -5.38
CA SER A 87 -4.45 0.36 -6.31
C SER A 87 -3.75 1.00 -7.51
N ALA A 88 -2.82 0.26 -8.13
CA ALA A 88 -2.15 0.69 -9.35
C ALA A 88 -3.16 0.99 -10.47
N ARG A 89 -4.22 0.20 -10.57
CA ARG A 89 -5.32 0.43 -11.53
C ARG A 89 -5.99 1.80 -11.39
N LYS A 90 -6.22 2.27 -10.15
CA LYS A 90 -6.82 3.60 -9.91
C LYS A 90 -5.87 4.75 -10.22
N LEU A 91 -4.55 4.51 -10.16
CA LEU A 91 -3.54 5.51 -10.46
C LEU A 91 -3.16 5.54 -11.96
N ALA A 92 -3.41 4.44 -12.68
CA ALA A 92 -3.11 4.30 -14.10
C ALA A 92 -3.85 5.35 -14.94
N ARG A 93 -3.16 5.86 -15.95
CA ARG A 93 -3.77 6.64 -17.04
C ARG A 93 -3.98 5.71 -18.22
N PRO A 94 -5.14 5.79 -18.91
CA PRO A 94 -5.34 5.00 -20.12
C PRO A 94 -4.19 5.28 -21.08
N VAL A 95 -3.61 4.20 -21.61
CA VAL A 95 -2.57 4.26 -22.63
C VAL A 95 -3.22 3.87 -23.95
N PRO A 96 -2.88 4.53 -25.06
CA PRO A 96 -3.40 4.13 -26.36
C PRO A 96 -2.91 2.71 -26.69
N VAL A 97 -3.85 1.92 -27.17
CA VAL A 97 -3.65 0.52 -27.53
C VAL A 97 -3.84 0.41 -29.04
N ILE A 98 -2.83 -0.12 -29.72
CA ILE A 98 -2.80 -0.21 -31.19
C ILE A 98 -2.63 -1.65 -31.63
N SER A 99 -3.34 -2.04 -32.69
CA SER A 99 -3.28 -3.38 -33.27
C SER A 99 -2.37 -3.47 -34.51
N ALA A 100 -1.83 -2.32 -34.95
CA ALA A 100 -0.94 -2.24 -36.09
C ALA A 100 0.15 -1.19 -35.83
N LEU A 101 1.36 -1.48 -36.27
CA LEU A 101 2.56 -0.64 -36.14
C LEU A 101 2.54 0.64 -36.99
N GLN A 102 1.38 1.02 -37.55
CA GLN A 102 1.28 2.17 -38.44
C GLN A 102 1.41 3.48 -37.65
N SER A 103 2.54 4.17 -37.86
CA SER A 103 2.79 5.59 -37.59
C SER A 103 2.04 6.15 -36.37
N PHE A 104 2.36 5.64 -35.19
CA PHE A 104 1.87 6.24 -33.95
C PHE A 104 2.66 7.52 -33.67
N GLU A 105 2.01 8.69 -33.77
CA GLU A 105 2.60 10.00 -33.50
C GLU A 105 2.66 10.36 -31.99
N GLY A 106 2.23 9.46 -31.11
CA GLY A 106 2.27 9.69 -29.66
C GLY A 106 3.56 9.20 -29.01
N SER A 107 3.79 9.62 -27.77
CA SER A 107 5.02 9.26 -27.05
C SER A 107 5.08 7.80 -26.61
N ILE A 108 3.96 7.15 -26.25
CA ILE A 108 3.91 5.76 -25.75
C ILE A 108 2.61 5.07 -26.15
N ALA A 109 2.70 3.83 -26.66
CA ALA A 109 1.55 2.97 -26.94
C ALA A 109 1.84 1.50 -26.62
N VAL A 110 0.79 0.72 -26.38
CA VAL A 110 0.88 -0.74 -26.24
C VAL A 110 0.39 -1.39 -27.53
N LEU A 111 1.21 -2.29 -28.08
CA LEU A 111 0.90 -3.09 -29.26
C LEU A 111 0.19 -4.37 -28.83
N LEU A 112 -1.02 -4.57 -29.34
CA LEU A 112 -1.75 -5.84 -29.23
C LEU A 112 -1.65 -6.61 -30.54
N GLU A 113 -1.38 -7.90 -30.44
CA GLU A 113 -1.49 -8.87 -31.54
C GLU A 113 -2.48 -9.96 -31.12
N ASP A 114 -3.51 -10.20 -31.92
CA ASP A 114 -4.61 -11.14 -31.60
C ASP A 114 -5.21 -10.94 -30.20
N GLY A 115 -5.28 -9.68 -29.74
CA GLY A 115 -5.81 -9.31 -28.42
C GLY A 115 -4.83 -9.48 -27.26
N HIS A 116 -3.61 -9.94 -27.49
CA HIS A 116 -2.57 -10.12 -26.49
C HIS A 116 -1.52 -9.01 -26.58
N PRO A 117 -1.06 -8.44 -25.46
CA PRO A 117 -0.01 -7.43 -25.46
C PRO A 117 1.34 -8.06 -25.81
N VAL A 118 1.89 -7.65 -26.95
CA VAL A 118 3.16 -8.17 -27.49
C VAL A 118 4.33 -7.22 -27.28
N GLY A 119 4.07 -5.91 -27.16
CA GLY A 119 5.13 -4.95 -26.93
C GLY A 119 4.65 -3.54 -26.63
N VAL A 120 5.62 -2.70 -26.27
CA VAL A 120 5.43 -1.29 -25.96
C VAL A 120 6.28 -0.46 -26.91
N ILE A 121 5.67 0.56 -27.52
CA ILE A 121 6.34 1.51 -28.40
C ILE A 121 6.59 2.79 -27.61
N GLY A 122 7.77 3.41 -27.80
CA GLY A 122 8.09 4.74 -27.28
C GLY A 122 8.78 4.78 -25.91
N MET A 123 9.17 3.63 -25.35
CA MET A 123 10.00 3.59 -24.13
C MET A 123 11.51 3.76 -24.39
N ALA A 124 12.01 3.46 -25.60
CA ALA A 124 13.45 3.40 -25.89
C ALA A 124 13.84 3.67 -27.36
N ASP A 125 13.17 4.59 -28.06
CA ASP A 125 13.27 4.78 -29.54
C ASP A 125 13.00 3.51 -30.38
N SER A 126 12.71 2.38 -29.73
CA SER A 126 12.44 1.07 -30.31
C SER A 126 11.23 0.39 -29.64
N LEU A 127 10.72 -0.65 -30.29
CA LEU A 127 9.74 -1.57 -29.71
C LEU A 127 10.40 -2.36 -28.56
N VAL A 128 9.81 -2.33 -27.38
CA VAL A 128 10.22 -3.14 -26.22
C VAL A 128 9.25 -4.33 -26.11
N PRO A 129 9.73 -5.59 -26.09
CA PRO A 129 8.88 -6.76 -25.87
C PRO A 129 8.08 -6.65 -24.57
N TRP A 130 6.85 -7.16 -24.56
CA TRP A 130 5.99 -7.07 -23.39
C TRP A 130 6.58 -7.73 -22.14
N ASP A 131 7.28 -8.85 -22.32
CA ASP A 131 7.95 -9.59 -21.24
C ASP A 131 9.10 -8.82 -20.58
N GLU A 132 9.70 -7.86 -21.31
CA GLU A 132 10.77 -6.99 -20.81
C GLU A 132 10.22 -5.67 -20.24
N ALA A 133 8.95 -5.37 -20.49
CA ALA A 133 8.32 -4.16 -20.01
C ALA A 133 8.03 -4.25 -18.50
N PRO A 134 8.15 -3.14 -17.75
CA PRO A 134 7.82 -3.09 -16.32
C PRO A 134 6.30 -3.12 -16.14
N VAL A 135 5.72 -4.32 -16.09
CA VAL A 135 4.27 -4.56 -15.95
C VAL A 135 3.93 -4.99 -14.51
N VAL A 136 2.84 -4.46 -13.96
CA VAL A 136 2.29 -4.84 -12.65
C VAL A 136 0.79 -5.12 -12.74
N SER A 137 0.30 -6.00 -11.86
CA SER A 137 -1.15 -6.25 -11.73
C SER A 137 -1.89 -5.01 -11.25
N GLY A 138 -3.14 -4.85 -11.71
CA GLY A 138 -4.06 -3.80 -11.28
C GLY A 138 -4.31 -3.75 -9.77
N GLU A 139 -4.25 -4.90 -9.10
CA GLU A 139 -4.44 -5.06 -7.65
C GLU A 139 -3.18 -4.77 -6.82
N THR A 140 -2.06 -4.46 -7.48
CA THR A 140 -0.84 -4.03 -6.80
C THR A 140 -1.08 -2.71 -6.08
N ALA A 141 -0.63 -2.59 -4.83
CA ALA A 141 -0.75 -1.34 -4.11
C ALA A 141 0.18 -0.28 -4.68
N ALA A 142 -0.32 0.94 -4.88
CA ALA A 142 0.47 2.05 -5.43
C ALA A 142 1.74 2.32 -4.61
N SER A 143 1.69 2.14 -3.29
CA SER A 143 2.85 2.29 -2.39
C SER A 143 4.04 1.38 -2.75
N GLU A 144 3.81 0.25 -3.41
CA GLU A 144 4.86 -0.70 -3.79
C GLU A 144 5.59 -0.33 -5.09
N LEU A 145 5.00 0.57 -5.91
CA LEU A 145 5.55 0.97 -7.21
C LEU A 145 6.85 1.77 -7.11
N GLY A 146 7.15 2.36 -5.95
CA GLY A 146 8.33 3.21 -5.77
C GLY A 146 9.67 2.49 -5.98
N SER A 147 9.70 1.16 -5.89
CA SER A 147 10.88 0.37 -6.24
C SER A 147 11.13 0.36 -7.75
N LEU A 148 10.09 0.18 -8.57
CA LEU A 148 10.19 0.16 -10.03
C LEU A 148 10.55 1.53 -10.60
N PHE A 149 10.01 2.61 -10.03
CA PHE A 149 10.30 3.96 -10.49
C PHE A 149 11.75 4.41 -10.29
N ARG A 150 12.58 3.62 -9.59
CA ARG A 150 14.03 3.85 -9.53
C ARG A 150 14.75 3.44 -10.82
N GLN A 151 14.25 2.42 -11.51
CA GLN A 151 14.86 1.84 -12.70
C GLN A 151 14.12 2.21 -13.98
N HIS A 152 12.80 2.37 -13.90
CA HIS A 152 11.95 2.65 -15.06
C HIS A 152 11.17 3.95 -14.85
N PRO A 153 11.13 4.85 -15.86
CA PRO A 153 10.35 6.09 -15.75
C PRO A 153 8.83 5.83 -15.76
N ILE A 154 8.41 4.67 -16.28
CA ILE A 154 7.01 4.32 -16.55
C ILE A 154 6.78 2.86 -16.18
N VAL A 155 5.60 2.58 -15.63
CA VAL A 155 5.17 1.23 -15.24
C VAL A 155 3.80 0.99 -15.84
N PHE A 156 3.62 -0.13 -16.53
CA PHE A 156 2.35 -0.54 -17.13
C PHE A 156 1.51 -1.32 -16.13
N VAL A 157 0.20 -1.14 -16.20
CA VAL A 157 -0.77 -1.83 -15.35
C VAL A 157 -1.64 -2.70 -16.21
N ALA A 158 -1.52 -4.02 -16.06
CA ALA A 158 -2.27 -5.00 -16.83
C ALA A 158 -2.59 -6.23 -15.98
N ASP A 159 -3.73 -6.87 -16.27
CA ASP A 159 -4.11 -8.15 -15.69
C ASP A 159 -4.30 -9.16 -16.84
N GLY A 160 -3.30 -10.01 -17.06
CA GLY A 160 -3.23 -10.87 -18.24
C GLY A 160 -3.20 -10.00 -19.51
N ASP A 161 -4.12 -10.26 -20.43
CA ASP A 161 -4.22 -9.54 -21.70
C ASP A 161 -4.94 -8.19 -21.58
N THR A 162 -5.53 -7.90 -20.42
CA THR A 162 -6.25 -6.64 -20.20
C THR A 162 -5.31 -5.55 -19.70
N VAL A 163 -4.99 -4.61 -20.59
CA VAL A 163 -4.18 -3.42 -20.25
C VAL A 163 -5.07 -2.33 -19.67
N HIS A 164 -4.86 -1.98 -18.40
CA HIS A 164 -5.59 -0.90 -17.73
C HIS A 164 -4.96 0.48 -17.96
N GLY A 165 -3.67 0.52 -18.30
CA GLY A 165 -2.96 1.74 -18.67
C GLY A 165 -1.53 1.80 -18.15
N MET A 166 -1.02 3.02 -17.93
CA MET A 166 0.32 3.26 -17.42
C MET A 166 0.36 4.26 -16.27
N VAL A 167 1.34 4.12 -15.40
CA VAL A 167 1.67 5.08 -14.33
C VAL A 167 3.05 5.66 -14.63
N THR A 168 3.14 6.98 -14.74
CA THR A 168 4.42 7.68 -14.89
C THR A 168 5.01 8.06 -13.53
N ARG A 169 6.33 8.23 -13.49
CA ARG A 169 7.08 8.63 -12.30
C ARG A 169 6.55 9.94 -11.70
N GLU A 170 6.29 10.96 -12.51
CA GLU A 170 5.81 12.27 -12.07
C GLU A 170 4.47 12.15 -11.36
N ARG A 171 3.57 11.34 -11.92
CA ARG A 171 2.26 11.09 -11.32
C ARG A 171 2.37 10.32 -10.01
N TYR A 172 3.26 9.34 -9.95
CA TYR A 172 3.52 8.60 -8.72
C TYR A 172 4.02 9.53 -7.60
N PHE A 173 4.97 10.42 -7.90
CA PHE A 173 5.47 11.40 -6.94
C PHE A 173 4.40 12.43 -6.54
N LYS A 174 3.59 12.90 -7.50
CA LYS A 174 2.43 13.76 -7.22
C LYS A 174 1.43 13.08 -6.29
N TYR A 175 1.18 11.78 -6.48
CA TYR A 175 0.32 10.98 -5.59
C TYR A 175 0.90 10.87 -4.17
N LEU A 176 2.23 10.73 -4.04
CA LEU A 176 2.90 10.73 -2.73
C LEU A 176 2.94 12.11 -2.06
N GLY A 177 2.48 13.16 -2.73
CA GLY A 177 2.50 14.54 -2.21
C GLY A 177 3.87 15.22 -2.31
N ALA A 178 4.80 14.67 -3.07
CA ALA A 178 6.01 15.38 -3.45
C ALA A 178 5.65 16.47 -4.46
N ARG A 179 5.98 17.73 -4.13
CA ARG A 179 5.90 18.87 -5.05
C ARG A 179 7.22 19.02 -5.79
#